data_AF-A0A820AA93-F1
#
_entry.id   AF-A0A820AA93-F1
#
_cell.length_a   1.000
_cell.length_b   1.000
_cell.length_c   1.000
_cell.angle_alpha   90.00
_cell.angle_beta   90.00
_cell.angle_gamma   90.00
#
_symmetry.space_group_name_H-M   'P 1'
#
loop_
_entity.id
_entity.type
_entity.pdbx_description
1 polymer ?
#
loop_
_entity_poly.entity_id
_entity_poly.type
_entity_poly.pdbx_seq_one_letter_code
_entity_poly.pdbx_strand_id
1 'polypeptide(L)' 'MTSKQAAANTPSPISIAAKGYAVDSASTPFKLFNFERRMPAADDVVIRIH' A
#
# COMPACT_ATOMS: atom_id res chain seq x y z
N MET A 1 9.73 20.23 -34.99
CA MET A 1 8.44 19.89 -34.35
C MET A 1 8.75 19.17 -33.05
N THR A 2 8.79 19.89 -31.93
CA THR A 2 9.08 19.33 -30.60
C THR A 2 7.76 19.13 -29.86
N SER A 3 7.25 17.90 -29.87
CA SER A 3 6.11 17.51 -29.03
C SER A 3 6.56 17.49 -27.58
N LYS A 4 6.20 18.54 -26.84
CA LYS A 4 6.24 18.58 -25.38
C LYS A 4 5.21 17.59 -24.86
N GLN A 5 5.64 16.38 -24.53
CA GLN A 5 4.81 15.38 -23.87
C GLN A 5 4.48 15.90 -22.47
N ALA A 6 3.23 16.27 -22.25
CA ALA A 6 2.74 16.59 -20.92
C ALA A 6 2.77 15.31 -20.08
N ALA A 7 3.51 15.33 -18.97
CA ALA A 7 3.42 14.29 -17.96
C ALA A 7 1.99 14.30 -17.42
N ALA A 8 1.22 13.25 -17.72
CA ALA A 8 -0.07 13.04 -17.08
C ALA A 8 0.18 12.87 -15.59
N ASN A 9 -0.36 13.79 -14.78
CA ASN A 9 -0.44 13.65 -13.32
C ASN A 9 -1.29 12.42 -13.03
N THR A 10 -0.68 11.24 -13.04
CA THR A 10 -1.31 10.02 -12.56
C THR A 10 -1.40 10.19 -11.05
N PRO A 11 -2.61 10.29 -10.46
CA PRO A 11 -2.73 10.42 -9.02
C PRO A 11 -2.05 9.19 -8.40
N SER A 12 -1.05 9.40 -7.55
CA SER A 12 -0.47 8.32 -6.76
C SER A 12 -1.63 7.60 -6.06
N PRO A 13 -1.71 6.26 -6.13
CA PRO A 13 -2.80 5.53 -5.52
C PRO A 13 -2.86 5.88 -4.03
N ILE A 14 -3.99 6.43 -3.59
CA ILE A 14 -4.25 6.72 -2.18
C ILE A 14 -4.13 5.39 -1.44
N SER A 15 -3.33 5.36 -0.36
CA SER A 15 -3.07 4.16 0.43
C SER A 15 -3.56 4.33 1.87
N ILE A 16 -3.90 3.21 2.51
CA ILE A 16 -4.36 3.15 3.90
C ILE A 16 -3.23 2.59 4.75
N ALA A 17 -2.78 3.35 5.75
CA ALA A 17 -1.81 2.88 6.72
C ALA A 17 -2.38 1.74 7.59
N ALA A 18 -1.59 0.68 7.78
CA ALA A 18 -1.92 -0.49 8.58
C ALA A 18 -0.72 -0.93 9.43
N LYS A 19 -1.00 -1.74 10.46
CA LYS A 19 0.00 -2.31 11.37
C LYS A 19 -0.17 -3.82 11.46
N GLY A 20 0.94 -4.54 11.61
CA GLY A 20 0.95 -5.98 11.76
C GLY A 20 2.29 -6.47 12.28
N TYR A 21 2.54 -7.77 12.10
CA TYR A 21 3.82 -8.39 12.42
C TYR A 21 4.48 -8.91 11.13
N ALA A 22 5.79 -8.76 11.02
CA ALA A 22 6.59 -9.25 9.90
C ALA A 22 7.82 -10.02 10.40
N VAL A 23 8.38 -10.83 9.52
CA VAL A 23 9.60 -11.62 9.73
C VAL A 23 10.55 -11.28 8.59
N ASP A 24 11.79 -10.91 8.89
CA ASP A 24 12.76 -10.50 7.86
C ASP A 24 13.50 -11.70 7.27
N SER A 25 13.66 -12.78 8.04
CA SER A 25 14.27 -14.05 7.60
C SER A 25 13.79 -15.23 8.44
N ALA A 26 13.99 -16.46 7.96
CA ALA A 26 13.47 -17.68 8.56
C ALA A 26 13.83 -17.90 10.05
N SER A 27 14.91 -17.27 10.54
CA SER A 27 15.38 -17.39 11.93
C SER A 27 15.05 -16.19 12.82
N THR A 28 14.44 -15.13 12.28
CA THR A 28 14.11 -13.93 13.05
C THR A 28 12.74 -14.04 13.74
N PRO A 29 12.61 -13.58 15.00
CA PRO A 29 11.30 -13.43 15.63
C PRO A 29 10.41 -12.44 14.89
N PHE A 30 9.09 -12.57 15.07
CA PHE A 30 8.12 -11.59 14.59
C PHE A 30 8.36 -10.22 15.24
N LYS A 31 8.32 -9.17 14.44
CA LYS A 31 8.40 -7.77 14.90
C LYS A 31 7.21 -6.96 14.42
N LEU A 32 6.80 -5.96 15.20
CA LEU A 32 5.80 -4.99 14.76
C LEU A 32 6.29 -4.24 13.51
N PHE A 33 5.39 -4.09 12.54
CA PHE A 33 5.68 -3.49 11.24
C PHE A 33 4.50 -2.64 10.77
N ASN A 34 4.81 -1.45 10.24
CA ASN A 34 3.83 -0.58 9.59
C ASN A 34 3.89 -0.82 8.08
N PHE A 35 2.74 -0.91 7.43
CA PHE A 35 2.64 -1.11 6.00
C PHE A 35 1.44 -0.37 5.42
N GLU A 36 1.36 -0.34 4.09
CA GLU A 36 0.27 0.32 3.38
C GLU A 36 -0.61 -0.70 2.65
N ARG A 37 -1.91 -0.43 2.64
CA ARG A 37 -2.89 -1.15 1.82
C ARG A 37 -3.41 -0.24 0.72
N ARG A 38 -3.79 -0.83 -0.41
CA ARG A 38 -4.50 -0.10 -1.46
C ARG A 38 -5.83 0.44 -0.94
N MET A 39 -6.26 1.59 -1.45
CA MET A 39 -7.63 2.04 -1.24
C MET A 39 -8.61 0.97 -1.75
N PRO A 40 -9.67 0.64 -0.99
CA PRO A 40 -10.73 -0.24 -1.44
C PRO A 40 -11.39 0.32 -2.70
N ALA A 41 -11.52 -0.51 -3.73
CA ALA A 41 -12.37 -0.25 -4.88
C ALA A 41 -13.84 -0.49 -4.52
N ALA A 42 -14.74 -0.21 -5.46
CA ALA A 42 -16.19 -0.33 -5.26
C ALA A 42 -16.62 -1.73 -4.76
N ASP A 43 -15.93 -2.77 -5.20
CA ASP A 43 -16.26 -4.17 -4.90
C ASP A 43 -15.45 -4.75 -3.72
N ASP A 44 -14.58 -3.95 -3.10
CA ASP A 44 -13.76 -4.42 -1.99
C ASP A 44 -14.44 -4.21 -0.64
N VAL A 45 -14.20 -5.16 0.26
CA VAL A 45 -14.67 -5.07 1.65
C VAL A 45 -13.48 -4.92 2.60
N VAL A 46 -13.53 -3.88 3.45
CA VAL A 46 -12.56 -3.68 4.53
C VAL A 46 -13.09 -4.30 5.81
N ILE A 47 -12.30 -5.18 6.41
CA ILE A 47 -12.65 -5.87 7.65
C ILE A 47 -11.60 -5.56 8.72
N ARG A 48 -12.05 -5.33 9.95
CA ARG A 48 -11.19 -5.21 11.13
C ARG A 48 -10.94 -6.60 11.74
N ILE A 49 -9.68 -6.94 11.93
CA ILE A 49 -9.25 -8.15 12.65
C ILE A 49 -9.27 -7.84 14.15
N HIS A 50 -9.89 -8.70 14.96
CA HIS A 50 -9.96 -8.62 16.43
C HIS A 50 -9.09 -9.70 17.07
#